data_AF-A0A8J2JB10-F1
#
_entry.id   AF-A0A8J2JB10-F1
#
_cell.length_a   1.000
_cell.length_b   1.000
_cell.length_c   1.000
_cell.angle_alpha   90.00
_cell.angle_beta   90.00
_cell.angle_gamma   90.00
#
_symmetry.space_group_name_H-M   'P 1'
#
loop_
_entity.id
_entity.type
_entity.pdbx_description
1 polymer ?
#
loop_
_entity_poly.entity_id
_entity_poly.type
_entity_poly.pdbx_seq_one_letter_code
_entity_poly.pdbx_strand_id
1 'polypeptide(L)' 'RSIKLNYVSSGKIKGVDTYKFVISLQNWMSPESNPENWCYCSAAPTDFENDTCKTNGVFNLAPCLFGNNWALSYKISE' A
#
# COMPACT_ATOMS: atom_id res chain seq x y z
N ARG A 1 -7.14 -3.00 5.41
CA ARG A 1 -7.45 -3.32 4.00
C ARG A 1 -6.73 -4.60 3.59
N SER A 2 -7.24 -5.30 2.57
CA SER A 2 -6.51 -6.41 1.94
C SER A 2 -5.48 -5.87 0.94
N ILE A 3 -4.36 -6.57 0.78
CA ILE A 3 -3.30 -6.22 -0.17
C ILE A 3 -3.01 -7.39 -1.11
N LYS A 4 -2.82 -7.11 -2.40
CA LYS A 4 -2.51 -8.12 -3.41
C LYS A 4 -1.01 -8.41 -3.45
N LEU A 5 -0.65 -9.70 -3.48
CA LEU A 5 0.73 -10.13 -3.73
C LEU A 5 0.88 -10.59 -5.19
N ASN A 6 2.01 -10.27 -5.80
CA ASN A 6 2.39 -10.74 -7.12
C ASN A 6 3.41 -11.87 -6.98
N TYR A 7 3.20 -12.93 -7.74
CA TYR A 7 4.21 -13.97 -7.92
C TYR A 7 5.45 -13.39 -8.62
N VAL A 8 6.63 -13.79 -8.17
CA VAL A 8 7.92 -13.37 -8.76
C VAL A 8 8.66 -14.56 -9.34
N SER A 9 8.86 -15.59 -8.54
CA SER A 9 9.66 -16.74 -8.94
C SER A 9 9.40 -17.95 -8.07
N SER A 10 9.77 -19.13 -8.57
CA SER A 10 9.90 -20.34 -7.77
C SER A 10 11.36 -20.56 -7.40
N GLY A 11 11.62 -21.31 -6.34
CA GLY A 11 12.98 -21.59 -5.90
C GLY A 11 13.02 -22.54 -4.72
N LYS A 12 14.22 -22.75 -4.17
CA LYS A 12 14.42 -23.58 -2.99
C LYS A 12 14.96 -22.77 -1.82
N ILE A 13 14.35 -22.95 -0.65
CA ILE A 13 14.87 -22.41 0.62
C ILE A 13 15.16 -23.61 1.52
N LYS A 14 16.43 -23.79 1.88
CA LYS A 14 16.88 -24.94 2.69
C LYS A 14 16.44 -26.30 2.12
N GLY A 15 16.47 -26.44 0.79
CA GLY A 15 16.11 -27.67 0.07
C GLY A 15 14.61 -27.86 -0.20
N VAL A 16 13.73 -27.03 0.36
CA VAL A 16 12.28 -27.10 0.17
C VAL A 16 11.85 -26.23 -1.01
N ASP A 17 11.00 -26.75 -1.89
CA ASP A 17 10.42 -25.99 -3.00
C ASP A 17 9.48 -24.90 -2.49
N THR A 18 9.64 -23.69 -3.03
CA THR A 18 8.97 -22.48 -2.56
C THR A 18 8.58 -21.58 -3.73
N TYR A 19 7.58 -20.74 -3.48
CA TYR A 19 7.15 -19.68 -4.40
C TYR A 19 7.34 -18.33 -3.71
N LYS A 20 8.08 -17.44 -4.36
CA LYS A 20 8.32 -16.08 -3.90
C LYS A 20 7.21 -15.16 -4.42
N PHE A 21 6.58 -14.47 -3.48
CA PHE A 21 5.62 -13.41 -3.76
C PHE A 21 6.12 -12.09 -3.17
N VAL A 22 5.79 -10.98 -3.82
CA VAL A 22 6.09 -9.62 -3.34
C VAL A 22 4.81 -8.79 -3.35
N ILE A 23 4.77 -7.76 -2.52
CA ILE A 23 3.61 -6.85 -2.49
C ILE A 23 3.54 -6.11 -3.84
N SER A 24 2.36 -6.10 -4.47
CA SER A 24 2.16 -5.33 -5.70
C SER A 24 2.30 -3.84 -5.42
N LEU A 25 3.08 -3.13 -6.23
CA LEU A 25 3.21 -1.67 -6.14
C LEU A 25 1.86 -0.97 -6.34
N GLN A 26 0.97 -1.57 -7.14
CA GLN A 26 -0.38 -1.06 -7.38
C GLN A 26 -1.21 -0.88 -6.11
N ASN A 27 -0.92 -1.63 -5.03
CA ASN A 27 -1.63 -1.45 -3.76
C ASN A 27 -1.31 -0.10 -3.09
N TRP A 28 -0.18 0.51 -3.43
CA TRP A 28 0.36 1.69 -2.78
C TRP A 28 0.32 2.94 -3.67
N MET A 29 -0.20 2.83 -4.88
CA MET A 29 -0.34 3.97 -5.78
C MET A 29 -1.50 4.87 -5.34
N SER A 30 -1.36 6.17 -5.53
CA SER A 30 -2.43 7.15 -5.39
C SER A 30 -3.56 6.86 -6.38
N PRO A 31 -4.78 7.37 -6.17
CA PRO A 31 -5.88 7.21 -7.11
C PRO A 31 -5.60 7.81 -8.50
N GLU A 32 -4.68 8.78 -8.60
CA GLU A 32 -4.25 9.33 -9.90
C GLU A 32 -3.48 8.28 -10.72
N SER A 33 -2.63 7.48 -10.07
CA SER A 33 -1.84 6.43 -10.72
C SER A 33 -2.57 5.08 -10.79
N ASN A 34 -3.44 4.79 -9.81
CA ASN A 34 -4.31 3.61 -9.77
C ASN A 34 -5.71 3.99 -9.25
N PRO A 35 -6.67 4.28 -10.14
CA PRO A 35 -8.02 4.71 -9.76
C PRO A 35 -8.75 3.75 -8.82
N GLU A 36 -8.44 2.45 -8.82
CA GLU A 36 -9.05 1.48 -7.91
C GLU A 36 -8.78 1.78 -6.43
N ASN A 37 -7.72 2.53 -6.12
CA ASN A 37 -7.38 2.89 -4.75
C ASN A 37 -8.16 4.08 -4.20
N TRP A 38 -9.09 4.69 -4.95
CA TRP A 38 -9.86 5.86 -4.51
C TRP A 38 -10.55 5.64 -3.15
N CYS A 39 -11.07 4.44 -2.92
CA CYS A 39 -11.83 4.09 -1.72
C CYS A 39 -10.95 3.94 -0.46
N TYR A 40 -9.63 3.97 -0.63
CA TYR A 40 -8.65 3.89 0.45
C TYR A 40 -8.16 5.27 0.90
N CYS A 41 -8.50 6.34 0.17
CA CYS A 41 -8.40 7.69 0.70
C CYS A 41 -9.53 7.93 1.67
N SER A 42 -9.23 8.34 2.91
CA SER A 42 -10.30 8.68 3.84
C SER A 42 -10.88 10.04 3.47
N ALA A 43 -12.16 10.25 3.78
CA ALA A 43 -12.80 11.56 3.66
C ALA A 43 -12.33 12.55 4.75
N ALA A 44 -11.30 12.19 5.53
CA ALA A 44 -10.75 13.08 6.54
C ALA A 44 -10.07 14.28 5.85
N PRO A 45 -10.26 15.52 6.36
CA PRO A 45 -9.59 16.71 5.84
C PRO A 45 -8.08 16.52 5.74
N THR A 46 -7.50 15.76 6.68
CA THR A 46 -6.08 15.42 6.72
C THR A 46 -5.57 14.66 5.50
N ASP A 47 -6.42 13.95 4.74
CA ASP A 47 -5.98 13.23 3.54
C ASP A 47 -5.93 14.09 2.28
N PHE A 48 -6.69 15.18 2.26
CA PHE A 48 -6.69 16.18 1.21
C PHE A 48 -5.77 17.38 1.53
N GLU A 49 -5.64 17.74 2.80
CA GLU A 49 -4.73 18.80 3.29
C GLU A 49 -3.28 18.33 3.41
N ASN A 50 -3.02 17.07 3.81
CA ASN A 50 -1.65 16.53 3.89
C ASN A 50 -1.20 15.79 2.62
N ASP A 51 -1.96 15.86 1.53
CA ASP A 51 -1.61 15.29 0.21
C ASP A 51 -1.34 13.77 0.20
N THR A 52 -1.71 13.06 1.27
CA THR A 52 -1.47 11.61 1.43
C THR A 52 -2.25 10.80 0.41
N CYS A 53 -3.43 11.28 -0.02
CA CYS A 53 -4.18 10.64 -1.10
C CYS A 53 -3.52 10.85 -2.48
N LYS A 54 -2.71 11.89 -2.69
CA LYS A 54 -1.98 12.10 -3.95
C LYS A 54 -0.60 11.45 -3.95
N THR A 55 -0.06 11.13 -2.78
CA THR A 55 1.28 10.58 -2.61
C THR A 55 1.29 9.06 -2.78
N ASN A 56 2.05 8.57 -3.76
CA ASN A 56 2.34 7.14 -3.89
C ASN A 56 3.15 6.64 -2.69
N GLY A 57 2.91 5.40 -2.26
CA GLY A 57 3.68 4.74 -1.20
C GLY A 57 3.17 4.99 0.21
N VAL A 58 2.08 5.75 0.40
CA VAL A 58 1.57 6.12 1.72
C VAL A 58 0.12 5.68 1.88
N PHE A 59 -0.23 5.21 3.08
CA PHE A 59 -1.59 4.83 3.43
C PHE A 59 -1.94 5.32 4.84
N ASN A 60 -3.05 6.06 4.97
CA ASN A 60 -3.51 6.58 6.26
C ASN A 60 -4.12 5.46 7.12
N LEU A 61 -3.60 5.29 8.33
CA LEU A 61 -4.07 4.33 9.33
C LEU A 61 -4.87 4.97 10.47
N ALA A 62 -5.05 6.29 10.48
CA ALA A 62 -5.84 6.99 11.49
C ALA A 62 -7.24 6.36 11.73
N PRO A 63 -7.99 5.93 10.68
CA PRO A 63 -9.28 5.26 10.88
C PRO A 63 -9.18 3.94 11.66
N CYS A 64 -8.02 3.28 11.64
CA CYS A 64 -7.80 2.02 12.35
C CYS A 64 -7.20 2.22 13.75
N LEU A 65 -6.59 3.37 14.02
CA LEU A 65 -5.77 3.63 15.22
C LEU A 65 -6.31 4.77 16.10
N PHE A 66 -7.62 4.76 16.35
CA PHE A 66 -8.34 5.70 17.22
C PHE A 66 -8.15 7.19 16.84
N GLY A 67 -8.03 7.49 15.54
CA GLY A 67 -7.94 8.87 15.04
C GLY A 67 -6.58 9.55 15.23
N ASN A 68 -5.56 8.81 15.67
CA ASN A 68 -4.20 9.34 15.73
C ASN A 68 -3.58 9.44 14.33
N ASN A 69 -2.75 10.46 14.06
CA ASN A 69 -2.10 10.68 12.78
C ASN A 69 -0.97 9.66 12.50
N TRP A 70 -1.36 8.44 12.13
CA TRP A 70 -0.45 7.38 11.73
C TRP A 70 -0.57 7.09 10.24
N ALA A 71 0.58 6.96 9.58
CA ALA A 71 0.67 6.53 8.20
C ALA A 71 1.54 5.27 8.12
N LEU A 72 1.12 4.33 7.27
CA LEU A 72 1.95 3.22 6.82
C LEU A 72 2.60 3.62 5.51
N SER A 73 3.92 3.48 5.42
CA SER A 73 4.66 3.78 4.19
C SER A 73 5.35 2.55 3.62
N TYR A 74 5.41 2.51 2.31
CA TYR A 74 6.19 1.57 1.52
C TYR A 74 7.06 2.36 0.57
N LYS A 75 8.39 2.20 0.69
CA LYS A 75 9.32 2.86 -0.22
C LYS A 75 9.20 2.21 -1.61
N ILE A 76 8.59 2.93 -2.52
CA ILE A 76 8.58 2.58 -3.94
C ILE A 76 9.95 2.98 -4.48
N SER A 77 10.83 2.00 -4.73
CA SER A 77 12.07 2.22 -5.46
C SER A 77 11.76 2.24 -6.95
N GLU A 78 12.05 3.36 -7.61
CA GLU A 78 12.10 3.48 -9.08
C GLU A 78 13.24 2.66 -9.68
#